data_AF-A0A7W0RZY2-F1
#
_entry.id   AF-A0A7W0RZY2-F1
#
_cell.length_a   1.000
_cell.length_b   1.000
_cell.length_c   1.000
_cell.angle_alpha   90.00
_cell.angle_beta   90.00
_cell.angle_gamma   90.00
#
_symmetry.space_group_name_H-M   'P 1'
#
loop_
_entity.id
_entity.type
_entity.pdbx_description
1 polymer ?
#
loop_
_entity_poly.entity_id
_entity_poly.type
_entity_poly.pdbx_seq_one_letter_code
_entity_poly.pdbx_strand_id
1 'polypeptide(L)'
;MSAADALVRRHRLLNVAFFLVVAIMIFHQSEHAAQIVQKDIRGDACPNDCRGLLGFAFDVEWVHAVYNHSILVLLVGLFLGYRMWRPAWRRARPWAWGVLAFGVFVLQGYHVVEHTVKLDQWFANGHRSPTPGLLGQPLPMAEGVNFSLIELHFVINTLVLLCVLVGYLGFGFHRHIWTGRPRLGL
;
A
#
# COMPACT_ATOMS: atom_id res chain seq x y z
N MET A 1 -6.82 -0.11 36.56
CA MET A 1 -6.18 -0.78 35.41
C MET A 1 -4.67 -0.56 35.54
N SER A 2 -3.85 -1.61 35.54
CA SER A 2 -2.40 -1.45 35.71
C SER A 2 -1.74 -0.90 34.45
N ALA A 3 -0.54 -0.32 34.58
CA ALA A 3 0.25 0.12 33.42
C ALA A 3 0.58 -1.05 32.46
N ALA A 4 0.73 -2.25 32.99
CA ALA A 4 0.95 -3.46 32.21
C ALA A 4 -0.29 -3.82 31.36
N ASP A 5 -1.50 -3.72 31.92
CA ASP A 5 -2.74 -3.99 31.19
C ASP A 5 -2.95 -3.01 30.03
N ALA A 6 -2.62 -1.74 30.26
CA ALA A 6 -2.69 -0.71 29.22
C ALA A 6 -1.73 -0.99 28.06
N LEU A 7 -0.51 -1.44 28.37
CA LEU A 7 0.50 -1.78 27.38
C LEU A 7 0.09 -2.99 26.54
N VAL A 8 -0.41 -4.05 27.18
CA VAL A 8 -0.94 -5.26 26.53
C VAL A 8 -2.08 -4.91 25.58
N ARG A 9 -3.06 -4.12 26.06
CA ARG A 9 -4.19 -3.67 25.25
C ARG A 9 -3.74 -2.88 24.03
N ARG A 10 -2.81 -1.93 24.21
CA ARG A 10 -2.25 -1.14 23.10
C ARG A 10 -1.61 -2.02 22.04
N HIS A 11 -0.76 -2.97 22.43
CA HIS A 11 -0.10 -3.86 21.48
C HIS A 11 -1.10 -4.74 20.72
N ARG A 12 -2.13 -5.25 21.41
CA ARG A 12 -3.19 -6.01 20.77
C ARG A 12 -3.92 -5.17 19.72
N LEU A 13 -4.28 -3.93 20.04
CA LEU A 13 -4.93 -3.00 19.09
C LEU A 13 -4.05 -2.74 17.87
N LEU A 14 -2.75 -2.50 18.08
CA LEU A 14 -1.81 -2.30 16.98
C LEU A 14 -1.65 -3.56 16.12
N ASN A 15 -1.63 -4.75 16.71
CA ASN A 15 -1.52 -6.01 15.95
C ASN A 15 -2.77 -6.22 15.08
N VAL A 16 -3.95 -5.98 15.63
CA VAL A 16 -5.23 -6.07 14.89
C VAL A 16 -5.26 -5.01 13.79
N ALA A 17 -4.92 -3.76 14.09
CA ALA A 17 -4.88 -2.70 13.10
C ALA A 17 -3.90 -3.02 11.95
N PHE A 18 -2.71 -3.53 12.26
CA PHE A 18 -1.74 -3.93 11.24
C PHE A 18 -2.27 -5.09 10.40
N PHE A 19 -2.88 -6.10 11.02
CA PHE A 19 -3.54 -7.19 10.28
C PHE A 19 -4.60 -6.68 9.30
N LEU A 20 -5.46 -5.76 9.74
CA LEU A 20 -6.50 -5.16 8.90
C LEU A 20 -5.91 -4.35 7.74
N VAL A 21 -4.87 -3.55 7.99
CA VAL A 21 -4.16 -2.82 6.92
C VAL A 21 -3.60 -3.79 5.89
N VAL A 22 -2.94 -4.87 6.32
CA VAL A 22 -2.41 -5.89 5.39
C VAL A 22 -3.54 -6.55 4.59
N ALA A 23 -4.66 -6.90 5.23
CA ALA A 23 -5.81 -7.49 4.54
C ALA A 23 -6.40 -6.55 3.48
N ILE A 24 -6.54 -5.26 3.81
CA ILE A 24 -7.01 -4.22 2.88
C ILE A 24 -6.03 -4.06 1.71
N MET A 25 -4.73 -4.04 1.96
CA MET A 25 -3.70 -3.97 0.91
C MET A 25 -3.73 -5.19 -0.02
N ILE A 26 -3.95 -6.39 0.51
CA ILE A 26 -4.12 -7.61 -0.31
C ILE A 26 -5.36 -7.50 -1.18
N PHE A 27 -6.48 -7.05 -0.63
CA PHE A 27 -7.71 -6.83 -1.39
C PHE A 27 -7.49 -5.81 -2.52
N HIS A 28 -6.84 -4.69 -2.24
CA HIS A 28 -6.51 -3.70 -3.25
C HIS A 28 -5.57 -4.23 -4.33
N GLN A 29 -4.58 -5.05 -3.95
CA GLN A 29 -3.71 -5.70 -4.93
C GLN A 29 -4.48 -6.67 -5.83
N SER A 30 -5.56 -7.29 -5.33
CA SER A 30 -6.41 -8.15 -6.15
C SER A 30 -7.21 -7.37 -7.20
N GLU A 31 -7.59 -6.12 -6.91
CA GLU A 31 -8.17 -5.20 -7.92
C GLU A 31 -7.19 -4.94 -9.06
N HIS A 32 -5.93 -4.63 -8.74
CA HIS A 32 -4.88 -4.44 -9.75
C HIS A 32 -4.56 -5.71 -10.52
N ALA A 33 -4.55 -6.88 -9.86
CA ALA A 33 -4.38 -8.16 -10.55
C ALA A 33 -5.54 -8.40 -11.54
N ALA A 34 -6.78 -8.05 -11.18
CA ALA A 34 -7.91 -8.14 -12.10
C ALA A 34 -7.76 -7.19 -13.30
N GLN A 35 -7.16 -6.00 -13.13
CA GLN A 35 -6.85 -5.09 -14.25
C GLN A 35 -5.81 -5.67 -15.20
N ILE A 36 -4.79 -6.36 -14.70
CA ILE A 36 -3.81 -7.08 -15.53
C ILE A 36 -4.50 -8.20 -16.32
N VAL A 37 -5.40 -8.97 -15.69
CA VAL A 37 -6.19 -10.00 -16.38
C VAL A 37 -7.10 -9.40 -17.45
N GLN A 38 -7.76 -8.26 -17.18
CA GLN A 38 -8.57 -7.51 -18.15
C GLN A 38 -7.74 -7.10 -19.37
N LYS A 39 -6.57 -6.52 -19.12
CA LYS A 39 -5.65 -6.04 -20.16
C LYS A 39 -5.05 -7.18 -20.98
N ASP A 40 -4.32 -8.08 -20.33
CA ASP A 40 -3.36 -8.97 -20.99
C ASP A 40 -3.98 -10.33 -21.37
N ILE A 41 -5.04 -10.75 -20.68
CA ILE A 41 -5.70 -12.04 -20.92
C ILE A 41 -7.00 -11.85 -21.72
N ARG A 42 -7.81 -10.86 -21.36
CA ARG A 42 -9.09 -10.60 -22.05
C ARG A 42 -8.95 -9.66 -23.24
N GLY A 43 -7.89 -8.86 -23.30
CA GLY A 43 -7.70 -7.87 -24.36
C GLY A 43 -8.71 -6.72 -24.29
N ASP A 44 -9.20 -6.40 -23.09
CA ASP A 44 -10.15 -5.32 -22.86
C ASP A 44 -9.53 -3.97 -23.29
N ALA A 45 -10.34 -3.01 -23.76
CA ALA A 45 -9.84 -1.72 -24.23
C ALA A 45 -9.47 -0.81 -23.05
N CYS A 46 -8.26 -0.99 -22.54
CA CYS A 46 -7.72 -0.20 -21.44
C CYS A 46 -7.39 1.24 -21.86
N PRO A 47 -7.48 2.22 -20.93
CA PRO A 47 -7.83 2.05 -19.51
C PRO A 47 -9.34 2.06 -19.21
N ASN A 48 -10.19 2.31 -20.20
CA ASN A 48 -11.62 2.51 -19.98
C ASN A 48 -12.33 1.25 -19.47
N ASP A 49 -11.95 0.08 -19.97
CA ASP A 49 -12.61 -1.19 -19.65
C ASP A 49 -11.86 -1.99 -18.56
N CYS A 50 -10.69 -1.51 -18.12
CA CYS A 50 -9.80 -2.21 -17.19
C CYS A 50 -9.89 -1.61 -15.79
N ARG A 51 -11.06 -1.80 -15.15
CA ARG A 51 -11.43 -1.16 -13.87
C ARG A 51 -11.32 -2.07 -12.65
N GLY A 52 -10.73 -3.25 -12.78
CA GLY A 52 -10.65 -4.23 -11.69
C GLY A 52 -11.99 -4.92 -11.44
N LEU A 53 -12.18 -5.43 -10.23
CA LEU A 53 -13.40 -6.11 -9.78
C LEU A 53 -14.48 -5.09 -9.38
N LEU A 54 -14.11 -4.01 -8.68
CA LEU A 54 -15.05 -3.03 -8.12
C LEU A 54 -15.00 -1.64 -8.77
N GLY A 55 -14.04 -1.33 -9.63
CA GLY A 55 -13.90 0.02 -10.20
C GLY A 55 -14.99 0.43 -11.19
N PHE A 56 -15.98 -0.43 -11.48
CA PHE A 56 -17.21 -0.02 -12.18
C PHE A 56 -18.20 0.71 -11.24
N ALA A 57 -18.10 0.51 -9.93
CA ALA A 57 -18.96 1.13 -8.92
C ALA A 57 -18.34 2.38 -8.27
N PHE A 58 -17.00 2.52 -8.31
CA PHE A 58 -16.28 3.60 -7.68
C PHE A 58 -15.40 4.32 -8.71
N ASP A 59 -15.69 5.60 -8.95
CA ASP A 59 -14.94 6.44 -9.90
C ASP A 59 -13.46 6.54 -9.50
N VAL A 60 -12.58 6.39 -10.49
CA VAL A 60 -11.33 5.63 -10.32
C VAL A 60 -10.25 6.45 -9.61
N GLU A 61 -10.11 7.74 -9.88
CA GLU A 61 -8.89 8.46 -9.48
C GLU A 61 -8.92 9.00 -8.04
N TRP A 62 -9.99 9.69 -7.64
CA TRP A 62 -10.06 10.28 -6.28
C TRP A 62 -10.16 9.20 -5.19
N VAL A 63 -10.88 8.10 -5.45
CA VAL A 63 -10.98 6.98 -4.52
C VAL A 63 -9.61 6.31 -4.34
N HIS A 64 -8.87 6.08 -5.44
CA HIS A 64 -7.50 5.56 -5.37
C HIS A 64 -6.56 6.50 -4.62
N ALA A 65 -6.68 7.82 -4.84
CA ALA A 65 -5.88 8.80 -4.12
C ALA A 65 -6.17 8.75 -2.61
N VAL A 66 -7.44 8.82 -2.21
CA VAL A 66 -7.85 8.73 -0.80
C VAL A 66 -7.40 7.42 -0.16
N TYR A 67 -7.55 6.31 -0.87
CA TYR A 67 -7.08 5.01 -0.42
C TYR A 67 -5.56 5.02 -0.12
N ASN A 68 -4.74 5.45 -1.08
CA ASN A 68 -3.28 5.43 -0.93
C ASN A 68 -2.76 6.38 0.15
N HIS A 69 -3.38 7.56 0.29
CA HIS A 69 -3.09 8.47 1.39
C HIS A 69 -3.45 7.85 2.74
N SER A 70 -4.62 7.21 2.83
CA SER A 70 -5.08 6.56 4.06
C SER A 70 -4.15 5.42 4.46
N ILE A 71 -3.70 4.59 3.50
CA ILE A 71 -2.72 3.53 3.76
C ILE A 71 -1.39 4.09 4.26
N LEU A 72 -0.86 5.17 3.66
CA LEU A 72 0.37 5.79 4.15
C LEU A 72 0.20 6.29 5.59
N VAL A 73 -0.88 7.02 5.87
CA VAL A 73 -1.18 7.53 7.23
C VAL A 73 -1.28 6.39 8.24
N LEU A 74 -1.97 5.30 7.89
CA LEU A 74 -2.09 4.13 8.76
C LEU A 74 -0.75 3.43 8.99
N LEU A 75 0.07 3.24 7.95
CA LEU A 75 1.39 2.62 8.07
C LEU A 75 2.36 3.48 8.90
N VAL A 76 2.37 4.79 8.70
CA VAL A 76 3.13 5.73 9.53
C VAL A 76 2.61 5.71 10.97
N GLY A 77 1.28 5.71 11.15
CA GLY A 77 0.63 5.61 12.45
C GLY A 77 1.00 4.32 13.19
N LEU A 78 1.10 3.19 12.50
CA LEU A 78 1.59 1.92 13.06
C LEU A 78 3.07 2.00 13.41
N PHE A 79 3.92 2.54 12.53
CA PHE A 79 5.34 2.73 12.79
C PHE A 79 5.56 3.57 14.05
N LEU A 80 4.78 4.64 14.21
CA LEU A 80 4.81 5.49 15.39
C LEU A 80 4.20 4.80 16.63
N GLY A 81 3.09 4.08 16.44
CA GLY A 81 2.37 3.35 17.47
C GLY A 81 3.22 2.28 18.14
N TYR A 82 4.02 1.54 17.37
CA TYR A 82 5.02 0.58 17.87
C TYR A 82 6.32 1.24 18.34
N ARG A 83 6.49 2.54 18.10
CA ARG A 83 7.72 3.29 18.40
C ARG A 83 8.94 2.75 17.65
N MET A 84 8.76 2.38 16.39
CA MET A 84 9.78 1.73 15.56
C MET A 84 11.00 2.61 15.24
N TRP A 85 10.96 3.90 15.58
CA TRP A 85 12.14 4.78 15.52
C TRP A 85 13.21 4.41 16.55
N ARG A 86 12.84 3.75 17.65
CA ARG A 86 13.76 3.35 18.72
C ARG A 86 14.80 2.34 18.20
N PRO A 87 16.10 2.47 18.55
CA PRO A 87 17.16 1.56 18.09
C PRO A 87 16.93 0.08 18.42
N ALA A 88 16.14 -0.19 19.45
CA ALA A 88 15.68 -1.51 19.85
C ALA A 88 15.12 -2.35 18.67
N TRP A 89 14.26 -1.75 17.84
CA TRP A 89 13.66 -2.44 16.70
C TRP A 89 14.68 -2.81 15.62
N ARG A 90 15.57 -1.87 15.30
CA ARG A 90 16.68 -2.08 14.36
C ARG A 90 17.64 -3.18 14.82
N ARG A 91 17.95 -3.23 16.11
CA ARG A 91 18.83 -4.26 16.68
C ARG A 91 18.16 -5.64 16.72
N ALA A 92 16.86 -5.70 17.00
CA ALA A 92 16.14 -6.96 17.10
C ALA A 92 16.01 -7.68 15.75
N ARG A 93 15.63 -6.94 14.69
CA ARG A 93 15.44 -7.48 13.33
C ARG A 93 15.80 -6.40 12.29
N PRO A 94 17.09 -6.18 11.98
CA PRO A 94 17.52 -5.10 11.09
C PRO A 94 16.94 -5.21 9.69
N TRP A 95 16.85 -6.43 9.15
CA TRP A 95 16.26 -6.66 7.82
C TRP A 95 14.77 -6.34 7.77
N ALA A 96 13.99 -6.78 8.77
CA ALA A 96 12.54 -6.57 8.80
C ALA A 96 12.22 -5.09 8.98
N TRP A 97 13.00 -4.41 9.83
CA TRP A 97 12.92 -2.97 10.01
C TRP A 97 13.26 -2.23 8.72
N GLY A 98 14.38 -2.56 8.08
CA GLY A 98 14.86 -1.88 6.88
C GLY A 98 13.89 -2.01 5.71
N VAL A 99 13.42 -3.23 5.44
CA VAL A 99 12.45 -3.50 4.36
C VAL A 99 11.11 -2.79 4.64
N LEU A 100 10.60 -2.85 5.87
CA LEU A 100 9.38 -2.13 6.23
C LEU A 100 9.54 -0.61 6.09
N ALA A 101 10.62 -0.04 6.62
CA ALA A 101 10.87 1.39 6.55
C ALA A 101 11.01 1.87 5.09
N PHE A 102 11.70 1.10 4.25
CA PHE A 102 11.80 1.37 2.83
C PHE A 102 10.42 1.33 2.14
N GLY A 103 9.64 0.27 2.40
CA GLY A 103 8.28 0.14 1.84
C GLY A 103 7.35 1.28 2.23
N VAL A 104 7.37 1.71 3.50
CA VAL A 104 6.50 2.78 4.01
C VAL A 104 6.94 4.16 3.55
N PHE A 105 8.21 4.52 3.75
CA PHE A 105 8.65 5.90 3.57
C PHE A 105 9.16 6.21 2.18
N VAL A 106 9.66 5.22 1.45
CA VAL A 106 10.18 5.42 0.09
C VAL A 106 9.13 5.03 -0.94
N LEU A 107 8.72 3.75 -0.96
CA LEU A 107 7.81 3.26 -2.00
C LEU A 107 6.40 3.83 -1.85
N GLN A 108 5.76 3.66 -0.69
CA GLN A 108 4.42 4.18 -0.46
C GLN A 108 4.40 5.72 -0.40
N GLY A 109 5.47 6.33 0.13
CA GLY A 109 5.67 7.78 0.08
C GLY A 109 5.67 8.31 -1.36
N TYR A 110 6.47 7.70 -2.24
CA TYR A 110 6.48 8.01 -3.67
C TYR A 110 5.12 7.75 -4.32
N HIS A 111 4.47 6.63 -4.00
CA HIS A 111 3.16 6.26 -4.57
C HIS A 111 2.07 7.30 -4.25
N VAL A 112 2.11 7.90 -3.05
CA VAL A 112 1.23 9.01 -2.68
C VAL A 112 1.54 10.29 -3.47
N VAL A 113 2.81 10.58 -3.74
CA VAL A 113 3.19 11.69 -4.64
C VAL A 113 2.65 11.48 -6.05
N GLU A 114 2.79 10.27 -6.59
CA GLU A 114 2.23 9.90 -7.90
C GLU A 114 0.72 10.18 -7.95
N HIS A 115 -0.04 9.71 -6.96
CA HIS A 115 -1.48 9.95 -6.88
C HIS A 115 -1.85 11.42 -6.64
N THR A 116 -0.99 12.19 -5.99
CA THR A 116 -1.20 13.64 -5.82
C THR A 116 -1.13 14.35 -7.18
N VAL A 117 -0.14 14.00 -8.01
CA VAL A 117 -0.01 14.54 -9.37
C VAL A 117 -1.16 14.08 -10.27
N LYS A 118 -1.56 12.80 -10.17
CA LYS A 118 -2.73 12.30 -10.91
C LYS A 118 -4.02 13.00 -10.52
N LEU A 119 -4.19 13.32 -9.24
CA LEU A 119 -5.36 14.04 -8.76
C LEU A 119 -5.36 15.50 -9.23
N ASP A 120 -4.20 16.17 -9.25
CA ASP A 120 -4.05 17.51 -9.82
C ASP A 120 -4.39 17.51 -11.33
N GLN A 121 -3.87 16.55 -12.09
CA GLN A 121 -4.23 16.35 -13.50
C GLN A 121 -5.74 16.09 -13.69
N TRP A 122 -6.36 15.36 -12.77
CA TRP A 122 -7.79 15.04 -12.81
C TRP A 122 -8.65 16.29 -12.57
N PHE A 123 -8.24 17.17 -11.66
CA PHE A 123 -8.88 18.47 -11.50
C PHE A 123 -8.67 19.36 -12.72
N ALA A 124 -7.44 19.40 -13.26
CA ALA A 124 -7.10 20.26 -14.39
C ALA A 124 -7.81 19.87 -15.70
N ASN A 125 -8.12 18.58 -15.91
CA ASN A 125 -8.74 18.10 -17.14
C ASN A 125 -10.29 17.94 -17.05
N GLY A 126 -10.90 18.48 -15.99
CA GLY A 126 -12.36 18.46 -15.81
C GLY A 126 -12.88 17.11 -15.34
N HIS A 127 -12.18 16.46 -14.41
CA HIS A 127 -12.55 15.20 -13.78
C HIS A 127 -12.57 14.00 -14.74
N ARG A 128 -11.60 13.95 -15.67
CA ARG A 128 -11.53 12.91 -16.69
C ARG A 128 -10.34 11.97 -16.47
N SER A 129 -10.58 10.69 -16.68
CA SER A 129 -9.53 9.67 -16.69
C SER A 129 -9.23 9.23 -18.14
N PRO A 130 -8.03 8.70 -18.43
CA PRO A 130 -6.92 8.48 -17.51
C PRO A 130 -6.15 9.77 -17.19
N THR A 131 -5.51 9.80 -16.01
CA THR A 131 -4.47 10.77 -15.67
C THR A 131 -3.13 10.04 -15.58
N PRO A 132 -2.11 10.44 -16.36
CA PRO A 132 -0.86 9.68 -16.47
C PRO A 132 0.05 9.76 -15.23
N GLY A 133 -0.10 10.75 -14.35
CA GLY A 133 0.80 10.94 -13.21
C GLY A 133 2.19 11.43 -13.64
N LEU A 134 3.24 11.07 -12.89
CA LEU A 134 4.62 11.38 -13.26
C LEU A 134 5.21 10.29 -14.16
N LEU A 135 5.02 9.02 -13.81
CA LEU A 135 5.66 7.89 -14.51
C LEU A 135 4.73 7.13 -15.46
N GLY A 136 3.41 7.35 -15.40
CA GLY A 136 2.47 6.79 -16.37
C GLY A 136 2.30 7.62 -17.64
N GLN A 137 3.23 8.53 -17.92
CA GLN A 137 3.28 9.29 -19.17
C GLN A 137 3.52 8.34 -20.35
N PRO A 138 2.84 8.52 -21.50
CA PRO A 138 3.09 7.70 -22.67
C PRO A 138 4.55 7.88 -23.13
N LEU A 139 5.36 6.82 -23.03
CA LEU A 139 6.64 6.77 -23.72
C LEU A 139 6.39 6.80 -25.24
N PRO A 140 7.27 7.42 -26.05
CA PRO A 140 7.15 7.43 -27.50
C PRO A 140 7.06 6.00 -28.04
N MET A 141 6.15 5.76 -28.99
CA MET A 141 5.98 4.45 -29.63
C MET A 141 7.25 4.03 -30.38
N ALA A 142 8.08 3.23 -29.71
CA ALA A 142 9.01 2.33 -30.35
C ALA A 142 8.63 0.91 -29.89
N GLU A 143 7.97 0.16 -30.77
CA GLU A 143 7.87 -1.30 -30.71
C GLU A 143 7.06 -1.92 -29.55
N GLY A 144 5.75 -1.62 -29.51
CA GLY A 144 4.75 -2.65 -29.22
C GLY A 144 4.52 -3.09 -27.76
N VAL A 145 5.24 -2.56 -26.77
CA VAL A 145 4.94 -2.81 -25.35
C VAL A 145 5.04 -1.52 -24.54
N ASN A 146 3.92 -0.79 -24.44
CA ASN A 146 3.85 0.35 -23.51
C ASN A 146 3.59 -0.18 -22.10
N PHE A 147 4.56 0.06 -21.20
CA PHE A 147 4.32 -0.03 -19.76
C PHE A 147 3.20 0.96 -19.41
N SER A 148 2.02 0.39 -19.21
CA SER A 148 0.77 1.10 -18.96
C SER A 148 0.70 1.58 -17.52
N LEU A 149 -0.10 2.61 -17.29
CA LEU A 149 -0.48 3.07 -15.95
C LEU A 149 -0.94 1.91 -15.04
N ILE A 150 -1.60 0.90 -15.61
CA ILE A 150 -2.06 -0.31 -14.92
C ILE A 150 -0.88 -1.14 -14.40
N GLU A 151 0.12 -1.41 -15.24
CA GLU A 151 1.32 -2.16 -14.83
C GLU A 151 2.16 -1.37 -13.82
N LEU A 152 2.26 -0.04 -13.98
CA LEU A 152 2.92 0.83 -13.01
C LEU A 152 2.32 0.67 -11.62
N HIS A 153 1.00 0.79 -11.50
CA HIS A 153 0.33 0.69 -10.21
C HIS A 153 0.37 -0.74 -9.69
N PHE A 154 0.24 -1.76 -10.56
CA PHE A 154 0.38 -3.15 -10.15
C PHE A 154 1.77 -3.43 -9.55
N VAL A 155 2.84 -2.97 -10.19
CA VAL A 155 4.22 -3.17 -9.72
C VAL A 155 4.47 -2.42 -8.42
N ILE A 156 4.13 -1.13 -8.35
CA ILE A 156 4.36 -0.33 -7.14
C ILE A 156 3.58 -0.90 -5.95
N ASN A 157 2.29 -1.21 -6.11
CA ASN A 157 1.50 -1.80 -5.04
C ASN A 157 2.02 -3.18 -4.63
N THR A 158 2.49 -4.00 -5.57
CA THR A 158 3.14 -5.28 -5.26
C THR A 158 4.37 -5.07 -4.40
N LEU A 159 5.27 -4.16 -4.79
CA LEU A 159 6.50 -3.89 -4.05
C LEU A 159 6.20 -3.34 -2.64
N VAL A 160 5.25 -2.42 -2.51
CA VAL A 160 4.80 -1.92 -1.21
C VAL A 160 4.23 -3.05 -0.36
N LEU A 161 3.30 -3.85 -0.89
CA LEU A 161 2.68 -4.97 -0.19
C LEU A 161 3.73 -5.98 0.28
N LEU A 162 4.68 -6.35 -0.58
CA LEU A 162 5.76 -7.28 -0.22
C LEU A 162 6.62 -6.70 0.90
N CYS A 163 7.02 -5.43 0.83
CA CYS A 163 7.82 -4.82 1.89
C CYS A 163 7.07 -4.79 3.23
N VAL A 164 5.77 -4.46 3.20
CA VAL A 164 4.92 -4.44 4.39
C VAL A 164 4.70 -5.84 4.95
N LEU A 165 4.46 -6.85 4.10
CA LEU A 165 4.33 -8.26 4.51
C LEU A 165 5.62 -8.79 5.13
N VAL A 166 6.77 -8.50 4.53
CA VAL A 166 8.09 -8.89 5.05
C VAL A 166 8.31 -8.29 6.45
N GLY A 167 7.97 -7.02 6.66
CA GLY A 167 7.98 -6.39 7.98
C GLY A 167 7.02 -7.06 8.96
N TYR A 168 5.76 -7.22 8.55
CA TYR A 168 4.68 -7.79 9.36
C TYR A 168 4.98 -9.22 9.84
N LEU A 169 5.47 -10.07 8.93
CA LEU A 169 5.88 -11.44 9.22
C LEU A 169 7.21 -11.49 9.98
N GLY A 170 8.18 -10.67 9.61
CA GLY A 170 9.51 -10.63 10.21
C GLY A 170 9.53 -10.22 11.68
N PHE A 171 8.62 -9.33 12.07
CA PHE A 171 8.37 -8.99 13.48
C PHE A 171 7.40 -9.95 14.18
N GLY A 172 6.75 -10.85 13.44
CA GLY A 172 5.86 -11.87 14.00
C GLY A 172 4.51 -11.34 14.47
N PHE A 173 4.05 -10.19 13.97
CA PHE A 173 2.78 -9.57 14.41
C PHE A 173 1.56 -10.48 14.18
N HIS A 174 1.60 -11.33 13.15
CA HIS A 174 0.58 -12.35 12.86
C HIS A 174 0.33 -13.35 14.01
N ARG A 175 1.35 -13.65 14.83
CA ARG A 175 1.24 -14.68 15.89
C ARG A 175 0.52 -14.18 17.14
N HIS A 176 0.34 -12.86 17.24
CA HIS A 176 -0.05 -12.19 18.47
C HIS A 176 -1.30 -11.33 18.34
N ILE A 177 -2.06 -11.50 17.25
CA ILE A 177 -3.36 -10.85 17.04
C ILE A 177 -4.30 -11.16 18.22
N TRP A 178 -4.29 -12.41 18.69
CA TRP A 178 -5.23 -12.92 19.69
C TRP A 178 -4.66 -13.00 21.11
N THR A 179 -3.34 -13.16 21.26
CA THR A 179 -2.73 -13.47 22.56
C THR A 179 -2.33 -12.22 23.36
N GLY A 180 -2.24 -11.05 22.72
CA GLY A 180 -1.91 -9.77 23.37
C GLY A 180 -0.55 -9.73 24.08
N ARG A 181 0.22 -10.82 24.07
CA ARG A 181 1.49 -10.92 24.78
C ARG A 181 2.46 -9.94 24.14
N PRO A 182 2.99 -8.95 24.90
CA PRO A 182 4.06 -8.11 24.43
C PRO A 182 5.24 -9.02 24.08
N ARG A 183 5.79 -8.89 22.87
CA ARG A 183 7.07 -9.53 22.53
C ARG A 183 8.09 -8.48 22.17
N LEU A 184 8.87 -8.16 23.19
CA LEU A 184 10.32 -8.25 23.29
C LEU A 184 10.64 -7.56 24.62
N GLY A 185 11.65 -8.02 25.37
CA GLY A 185 12.19 -7.26 26.49
C GLY A 185 12.92 -6.01 25.98
N LEU A 186 12.17 -5.09 25.36
CA LEU A 186 12.61 -3.84 24.72
C LEU A 186 11.72 -2.68 25.17
#